data_AF-A0A847EXE7-F1
#
_entry.id   AF-A0A847EXE7-F1
#
_cell.length_a   1.000
_cell.length_b   1.000
_cell.length_c   1.000
_cell.angle_alpha   90.00
_cell.angle_beta   90.00
_cell.angle_gamma   90.00
#
_symmetry.space_group_name_H-M   'P 1'
#
loop_
_entity.id
_entity.type
_entity.pdbx_description
1 polymer ?
#
loop_
_entity_poly.entity_id
_entity_poly.type
_entity_poly.pdbx_seq_one_letter_code
_entity_poly.pdbx_strand_id
1 'polypeptide(L)'
;MKQTPKPPTPTGRRSHPSNQRGGLSMAWINRAMLLLFILFIMVETLGLRRTFLWKVQDLDLFVFNRQYLAETFDVPGGLARYLASFFTQFFYHPWLGTLLYLGLLLLISWLTSQAFHLKGYLKPFSHIPALALLLMMTELGYEIHLIKLPGYPFVPLIGMTALLLAFEGYQRFTQPKTQLIFMGFWTLLGFPLFGAYALAGTLLMLLRTVRQTLSEGFKHNWLPLTGGLMLVVGVPYLYYRFVFGLPCLSRFYLSLLPDFVDKETLVLWLPYVLLAGFLLTASLAITPDKHAWKNNH
;
A
#
# COMPACT_ATOMS: atom_id res chain seq x y z
N MET A 1 16.97 -81.80 2.05
CA MET A 1 16.69 -80.89 0.92
C MET A 1 15.21 -80.54 0.92
N LYS A 2 14.83 -79.36 1.40
CA LYS A 2 13.46 -78.84 1.31
C LYS A 2 13.42 -77.82 0.16
N GLN A 3 12.63 -78.08 -0.87
CA GLN A 3 12.38 -77.14 -1.97
C GLN A 3 11.49 -76.00 -1.47
N THR A 4 11.98 -74.77 -1.59
CA THR A 4 11.25 -73.53 -1.33
C THR A 4 10.32 -73.19 -2.49
N PRO A 5 9.09 -72.70 -2.26
CA PRO A 5 8.24 -72.21 -3.34
C PRO A 5 8.67 -70.81 -3.80
N LYS A 6 8.60 -70.61 -5.12
CA LYS A 6 8.99 -69.40 -5.87
C LYS A 6 7.93 -68.30 -5.68
N PRO A 7 8.29 -67.02 -5.49
CA PRO A 7 7.32 -65.93 -5.45
C PRO A 7 6.82 -65.57 -6.87
N PRO A 8 5.55 -65.19 -7.04
CA PRO A 8 5.06 -64.64 -8.30
C PRO A 8 5.34 -63.13 -8.41
N THR A 9 5.77 -62.70 -9.59
CA THR A 9 5.76 -61.31 -10.09
C THR A 9 5.16 -61.32 -11.50
N PRO A 10 4.66 -60.21 -12.06
CA PRO A 10 4.01 -59.03 -11.47
C PRO A 10 2.66 -58.74 -12.19
N THR A 11 1.60 -58.32 -11.49
CA THR A 11 0.38 -57.82 -12.16
C THR A 11 0.37 -56.29 -12.19
N GLY A 12 0.18 -55.76 -13.39
CA GLY A 12 0.40 -54.38 -13.78
C GLY A 12 -0.26 -53.34 -12.88
N ARG A 13 0.55 -52.35 -12.48
CA ARG A 13 0.03 -51.03 -12.09
C ARG A 13 -0.63 -50.41 -13.32
N ARG A 14 -1.96 -50.33 -13.31
CA ARG A 14 -2.71 -49.42 -14.18
C ARG A 14 -2.24 -48.00 -13.91
N SER A 15 -1.53 -47.42 -14.86
CA SER A 15 -1.34 -45.97 -14.94
C SER A 15 -2.71 -45.35 -15.21
N HIS A 16 -3.28 -44.70 -14.20
CA HIS A 16 -4.34 -43.73 -14.46
C HIS A 16 -3.72 -42.58 -15.27
N PRO A 17 -4.20 -42.28 -16.47
CA PRO A 17 -3.79 -41.07 -17.15
C PRO A 17 -4.39 -39.91 -16.36
N SER A 18 -3.56 -39.19 -15.59
CA SER A 18 -3.95 -37.92 -15.02
C SER A 18 -4.28 -37.00 -16.18
N ASN A 19 -5.58 -36.79 -16.36
CA ASN A 19 -6.22 -35.91 -17.32
C ASN A 19 -5.60 -34.50 -17.19
N GLN A 20 -4.51 -34.23 -17.90
CA GLN A 20 -3.95 -32.90 -18.08
C GLN A 20 -4.91 -32.12 -18.99
N ARG A 21 -6.06 -31.73 -18.42
CA ARG A 21 -6.92 -30.74 -19.06
C ARG A 21 -6.14 -29.44 -19.12
N GLY A 22 -6.03 -28.87 -20.32
CA GLY A 22 -5.34 -27.63 -20.63
C GLY A 22 -5.96 -26.42 -19.92
N GLY A 23 -5.75 -26.33 -18.60
CA GLY A 23 -5.94 -25.10 -17.87
C GLY A 23 -4.84 -24.13 -18.28
N LEU A 24 -5.22 -22.94 -18.74
CA LEU A 24 -4.30 -21.81 -18.87
C LEU A 24 -3.44 -21.73 -17.61
N SER A 25 -2.12 -21.87 -17.76
CA SER A 25 -1.21 -21.78 -16.63
C SER A 25 -1.47 -20.47 -15.89
N MET A 26 -1.59 -20.52 -14.56
CA MET A 26 -1.85 -19.36 -13.71
C MET A 26 -0.86 -18.21 -13.97
N ALA A 27 0.36 -18.54 -14.43
CA ALA A 27 1.35 -17.58 -14.87
C ALA A 27 0.89 -16.75 -16.07
N TRP A 28 0.20 -17.35 -17.04
CA TRP A 28 -0.37 -16.65 -18.20
C TRP A 28 -1.48 -15.70 -17.79
N ILE A 29 -2.38 -16.11 -16.90
CA ILE A 29 -3.45 -15.25 -16.38
C ILE A 29 -2.84 -14.02 -15.69
N ASN A 30 -1.84 -14.23 -14.81
CA ASN A 30 -1.18 -13.13 -14.12
C ASN A 30 -0.46 -12.16 -15.08
N ARG A 31 0.18 -12.68 -16.14
CA ARG A 31 0.82 -11.86 -17.17
C ARG A 31 -0.21 -11.07 -17.99
N ALA A 32 -1.32 -11.71 -18.37
CA ALA A 32 -2.40 -11.07 -19.11
C ALA A 32 -3.04 -9.94 -18.28
N MET A 33 -3.31 -10.17 -17.00
CA MET A 33 -3.84 -9.15 -16.09
C MET A 33 -2.87 -7.99 -15.89
N LEU A 34 -1.56 -8.25 -15.78
CA LEU A 34 -0.55 -7.19 -15.70
C LEU A 34 -0.52 -6.35 -16.97
N LEU A 35 -0.56 -6.98 -18.15
CA LEU A 35 -0.60 -6.27 -19.43
C LEU A 35 -1.88 -5.42 -19.57
N LEU A 36 -3.02 -5.99 -19.19
CA LEU A 36 -4.30 -5.27 -19.18
C LEU A 36 -4.24 -4.07 -18.23
N PHE A 37 -3.69 -4.25 -17.03
CA PHE A 37 -3.51 -3.18 -16.05
C PHE A 37 -2.62 -2.04 -16.59
N ILE A 38 -1.49 -2.37 -17.21
CA ILE A 38 -0.59 -1.39 -17.84
C ILE A 38 -1.31 -0.66 -18.98
N LEU A 39 -1.98 -1.41 -19.87
CA LEU A 39 -2.71 -0.85 -21.00
C LEU A 39 -3.83 0.08 -20.51
N PHE A 40 -4.57 -0.33 -19.48
CA PHE A 40 -5.64 0.46 -18.88
C PHE A 40 -5.12 1.80 -18.35
N ILE A 41 -4.03 1.81 -17.58
CA ILE A 41 -3.41 3.05 -17.08
C ILE A 41 -2.96 3.93 -18.26
N MET A 42 -2.32 3.36 -19.27
CA MET A 42 -1.87 4.11 -20.45
C MET A 42 -3.04 4.75 -21.18
N VAL A 43 -4.14 4.02 -21.40
CA VAL A 43 -5.34 4.55 -22.06
C VAL A 43 -6.00 5.64 -21.22
N GLU A 44 -6.21 5.41 -19.93
CA GLU A 44 -6.83 6.39 -19.03
C GLU A 44 -6.02 7.70 -18.94
N THR A 45 -4.70 7.60 -18.85
CA THR A 45 -3.84 8.77 -18.65
C THR A 45 -3.47 9.45 -19.96
N LEU A 46 -2.82 8.73 -20.89
CA LEU A 46 -2.32 9.29 -22.16
C LEU A 46 -3.39 9.41 -23.24
N GLY A 47 -4.36 8.50 -23.25
CA GLY A 47 -5.45 8.51 -24.22
C GLY A 47 -6.50 9.55 -23.86
N LEU A 48 -7.11 9.39 -22.68
CA LEU A 48 -8.30 10.14 -22.30
C LEU A 48 -8.01 11.46 -21.57
N ARG A 49 -6.92 11.53 -20.78
CA ARG A 49 -6.69 12.62 -19.79
C ARG A 49 -5.39 13.38 -19.99
N ARG A 50 -4.82 13.35 -21.20
CA ARG A 50 -3.53 14.00 -21.49
C ARG A 50 -3.51 15.50 -21.15
N THR A 51 -4.57 16.22 -21.48
CA THR A 51 -4.71 17.67 -21.18
C THR A 51 -4.88 17.92 -19.69
N PHE A 52 -5.59 17.03 -19.00
CA PHE A 52 -5.76 17.08 -17.54
C PHE A 52 -4.41 16.94 -16.83
N LEU A 53 -3.54 16.00 -17.24
CA LEU A 53 -2.20 15.86 -16.64
C LEU A 53 -1.37 17.14 -16.75
N TRP A 54 -1.39 17.77 -17.93
CA TRP A 54 -0.71 19.06 -18.12
C TRP A 54 -1.29 20.14 -17.19
N LYS A 55 -2.62 20.19 -17.05
CA LYS A 55 -3.28 21.16 -16.18
C LYS A 55 -2.95 20.93 -14.70
N VAL A 56 -2.86 19.68 -14.27
CA VAL A 56 -2.47 19.32 -12.89
C VAL A 56 -1.07 19.84 -12.57
N GLN A 57 -0.13 19.77 -13.51
CA GLN A 57 1.20 20.33 -13.33
C GLN A 57 1.21 21.86 -13.32
N ASP A 58 0.43 22.49 -14.19
CA ASP A 58 0.28 23.95 -14.24
C ASP A 58 -0.24 24.54 -12.92
N LEU A 59 -1.10 23.79 -12.22
CA LEU A 59 -1.66 24.18 -10.92
C LEU A 59 -0.74 23.89 -9.72
N ASP A 60 0.27 23.03 -9.87
CA ASP A 60 1.14 22.63 -8.77
C ASP A 60 2.49 23.35 -8.83
N LEU A 61 2.67 24.34 -7.96
CA LEU A 61 3.92 25.11 -7.90
C LEU A 61 5.00 24.33 -7.14
N PHE A 62 6.04 23.92 -7.86
CA PHE A 62 7.27 23.39 -7.28
C PHE A 62 8.43 24.35 -7.54
N VAL A 63 9.13 24.74 -6.47
CA VAL A 63 10.32 25.59 -6.56
C VAL A 63 11.50 24.87 -5.93
N PHE A 64 12.55 24.62 -6.72
CA PHE A 64 13.76 23.95 -6.23
C PHE A 64 14.65 24.92 -5.46
N ASN A 65 14.25 25.28 -4.22
CA ASN A 65 15.05 26.11 -3.34
C ASN A 65 14.92 25.67 -1.86
N ARG A 66 15.82 26.19 -1.00
CA ARG A 66 15.85 25.83 0.43
C ARG A 66 14.60 26.31 1.18
N GLN A 67 14.02 27.41 0.76
CA GLN A 67 12.85 28.00 1.42
C GLN A 67 11.62 27.10 1.21
N TYR A 68 11.32 26.71 -0.02
CA TYR A 68 10.25 25.79 -0.36
C TYR A 68 10.41 24.44 0.35
N LEU A 69 11.64 23.94 0.45
CA LEU A 69 11.94 22.74 1.24
C LEU A 69 11.57 22.95 2.72
N ALA A 70 12.01 24.05 3.34
CA ALA A 70 11.70 24.34 4.75
C ALA A 70 10.18 24.47 4.97
N GLU A 71 9.49 25.26 4.15
CA GLU A 71 8.02 25.45 4.21
C GLU A 71 7.27 24.12 4.06
N THR A 72 7.82 23.19 3.27
CA THR A 72 7.23 21.87 3.10
C THR A 72 7.38 21.00 4.35
N PHE A 73 8.50 21.12 5.08
CA PHE A 73 8.75 20.40 6.33
C PHE A 73 8.13 21.07 7.56
N ASP A 74 7.62 22.30 7.43
CA ASP A 74 6.86 23.02 8.47
C ASP A 74 5.43 22.49 8.66
N VAL A 75 5.07 21.41 7.96
CA VAL A 75 3.82 20.67 8.18
C VAL A 75 4.06 19.16 8.18
N PRO A 76 3.19 18.36 8.82
CA PRO A 76 3.26 16.91 8.74
C PRO A 76 3.08 16.43 7.30
N GLY A 77 3.91 15.46 6.91
CA GLY A 77 3.91 14.92 5.55
C GLY A 77 4.83 15.65 4.58
N GLY A 78 5.80 16.42 5.09
CA GLY A 78 6.64 17.28 4.27
C GLY A 78 7.40 16.54 3.18
N LEU A 79 8.10 15.44 3.50
CA LEU A 79 8.83 14.68 2.49
C LEU A 79 7.92 14.16 1.37
N ALA A 80 6.76 13.61 1.73
CA ALA A 80 5.79 13.11 0.74
C ALA A 80 5.29 14.24 -0.17
N ARG A 81 4.97 15.40 0.40
CA ARG A 81 4.56 16.59 -0.34
C ARG A 81 5.64 17.09 -1.28
N TYR A 82 6.87 17.24 -0.77
CA TYR A 82 8.01 17.73 -1.55
C TYR A 82 8.28 16.85 -2.77
N LEU A 83 8.37 15.53 -2.54
CA LEU A 83 8.60 14.56 -3.61
C LEU A 83 7.42 14.50 -4.57
N ALA A 84 6.18 14.58 -4.07
CA ALA A 84 4.99 14.55 -4.91
C ALA A 84 4.91 15.78 -5.82
N SER A 85 5.19 16.97 -5.31
CA SER A 85 5.21 18.19 -6.13
C SER A 85 6.34 18.16 -7.14
N PHE A 86 7.51 17.62 -6.78
CA PHE A 86 8.60 17.38 -7.73
C PHE A 86 8.17 16.42 -8.85
N PHE A 87 7.55 15.28 -8.52
CA PHE A 87 7.11 14.32 -9.53
C PHE A 87 5.98 14.84 -10.42
N THR A 88 5.11 15.68 -9.87
CA THR A 88 4.00 16.30 -10.62
C THR A 88 4.52 17.17 -11.76
N GLN A 89 5.71 17.78 -11.63
CA GLN A 89 6.32 18.57 -12.71
C GLN A 89 6.57 17.78 -13.99
N PHE A 90 6.75 16.46 -13.91
CA PHE A 90 6.94 15.64 -15.11
C PHE A 90 5.68 15.48 -15.96
N PHE A 91 4.48 15.83 -15.45
CA PHE A 91 3.27 15.88 -16.28
C PHE A 91 3.30 17.00 -17.32
N TYR A 92 4.25 17.94 -17.25
CA TYR A 92 4.54 18.86 -18.36
C TYR A 92 4.77 18.10 -19.68
N HIS A 93 5.41 16.94 -19.59
CA HIS A 93 5.47 15.95 -20.66
C HIS A 93 4.60 14.73 -20.28
N PRO A 94 3.33 14.68 -20.69
CA PRO A 94 2.37 13.69 -20.20
C PRO A 94 2.86 12.23 -20.29
N TRP A 95 3.60 11.87 -21.33
CA TRP A 95 4.17 10.52 -21.48
C TRP A 95 5.18 10.18 -20.38
N LEU A 96 6.03 11.14 -20.00
CA LEU A 96 7.05 10.94 -18.98
C LEU A 96 6.41 10.86 -17.59
N GLY A 97 5.50 11.79 -17.29
CA GLY A 97 4.76 11.76 -16.04
C GLY A 97 3.89 10.50 -15.89
N THR A 98 3.22 10.04 -16.96
CA THR A 98 2.50 8.76 -16.97
C THR A 98 3.44 7.58 -16.70
N LEU A 99 4.62 7.53 -17.30
CA LEU A 99 5.57 6.43 -17.07
C LEU A 99 6.04 6.39 -15.61
N LEU A 100 6.33 7.55 -15.00
CA LEU A 100 6.68 7.63 -13.58
C LEU A 100 5.53 7.20 -12.68
N TYR A 101 4.31 7.68 -12.96
CA TYR A 101 3.10 7.31 -12.23
C TYR A 101 2.83 5.81 -12.31
N LEU A 102 2.87 5.24 -13.52
CA LEU A 102 2.75 3.80 -13.77
C LEU A 102 3.82 3.01 -13.01
N GLY A 103 5.08 3.46 -13.03
CA GLY A 103 6.18 2.82 -12.32
C GLY A 103 5.89 2.69 -10.82
N LEU A 104 5.40 3.77 -10.19
CA LEU A 104 5.00 3.76 -8.79
C LEU A 104 3.76 2.89 -8.53
N LEU A 105 2.76 2.89 -9.41
CA LEU A 105 1.61 1.99 -9.31
C LEU A 105 1.99 0.50 -9.41
N LEU A 106 2.94 0.17 -10.29
CA LEU A 106 3.50 -1.17 -10.40
C LEU A 106 4.31 -1.55 -9.17
N LEU A 107 5.10 -0.61 -8.62
CA LEU A 107 5.82 -0.80 -7.37
C LEU A 107 4.85 -1.08 -6.22
N ILE A 108 3.77 -0.30 -6.10
CA ILE A 108 2.73 -0.50 -5.08
C ILE A 108 2.03 -1.85 -5.26
N SER A 109 1.71 -2.24 -6.50
CA SER A 109 1.13 -3.56 -6.78
C SER A 109 2.07 -4.69 -6.35
N TRP A 110 3.35 -4.56 -6.67
CA TRP A 110 4.37 -5.52 -6.27
C TRP A 110 4.54 -5.57 -4.74
N LEU A 111 4.70 -4.43 -4.08
CA LEU A 111 4.80 -4.33 -2.62
C LEU A 111 3.56 -4.89 -1.93
N THR A 112 2.36 -4.64 -2.46
CA THR A 112 1.11 -5.23 -1.97
C THR A 112 1.18 -6.75 -2.03
N SER A 113 1.64 -7.31 -3.14
CA SER A 113 1.80 -8.77 -3.27
C SER A 113 2.81 -9.35 -2.27
N GLN A 114 3.89 -8.62 -1.95
CA GLN A 114 4.89 -9.04 -0.97
C GLN A 114 4.37 -8.92 0.47
N ALA A 115 3.89 -7.74 0.84
CA ALA A 115 3.35 -7.42 2.15
C ALA A 115 2.21 -8.38 2.57
N PHE A 116 1.36 -8.75 1.62
CA PHE A 116 0.23 -9.64 1.89
C PHE A 116 0.47 -11.08 1.41
N HIS A 117 1.67 -11.43 0.95
CA HIS A 117 2.02 -12.78 0.47
C HIS A 117 1.02 -13.36 -0.55
N LEU A 118 0.49 -12.53 -1.45
CA LEU A 118 -0.53 -12.91 -2.43
C LEU A 118 0.08 -13.80 -3.52
N LYS A 119 -0.34 -15.07 -3.58
CA LYS A 119 0.18 -16.09 -4.52
C LYS A 119 -0.92 -16.70 -5.39
N GLY A 120 -0.52 -17.26 -6.53
CA GLY A 120 -1.41 -17.97 -7.44
C GLY A 120 -2.57 -17.10 -7.93
N TYR A 121 -3.80 -17.53 -7.64
CA TYR A 121 -5.05 -16.87 -8.00
C TYR A 121 -5.30 -15.54 -7.28
N LEU A 122 -4.64 -15.30 -6.15
CA LEU A 122 -4.77 -14.04 -5.40
C LEU A 122 -3.86 -12.93 -5.93
N LYS A 123 -2.86 -13.26 -6.75
CA LYS A 123 -1.87 -12.28 -7.22
C LYS A 123 -2.49 -11.11 -8.01
N PRO A 124 -3.48 -11.30 -8.91
CA PRO A 124 -4.11 -10.18 -9.62
C PRO A 124 -4.78 -9.15 -8.69
N PHE A 125 -5.26 -9.57 -7.52
CA PHE A 125 -5.87 -8.67 -6.55
C PHE A 125 -4.86 -7.66 -5.96
N SER A 126 -3.56 -7.90 -6.11
CA SER A 126 -2.53 -6.93 -5.71
C SER A 126 -2.59 -5.60 -6.48
N HIS A 127 -3.27 -5.57 -7.63
CA HIS A 127 -3.49 -4.34 -8.41
C HIS A 127 -4.62 -3.45 -7.86
N ILE A 128 -5.45 -3.94 -6.93
CA ILE A 128 -6.60 -3.19 -6.41
C ILE A 128 -6.18 -1.87 -5.75
N PRO A 129 -5.18 -1.83 -4.83
CA PRO A 129 -4.69 -0.57 -4.28
C PRO A 129 -4.24 0.41 -5.37
N ALA A 130 -3.52 -0.09 -6.38
CA ALA A 130 -3.00 0.75 -7.44
C ALA A 130 -4.13 1.30 -8.34
N LEU A 131 -5.17 0.52 -8.62
CA LEU A 131 -6.38 0.99 -9.32
C LEU A 131 -7.16 2.02 -8.49
N ALA A 132 -7.28 1.84 -7.18
CA ALA A 132 -7.90 2.83 -6.31
C ALA A 132 -7.12 4.15 -6.31
N LEU A 133 -5.78 4.11 -6.27
CA LEU A 133 -4.94 5.30 -6.38
C LEU A 133 -5.03 5.97 -7.76
N LEU A 134 -5.15 5.20 -8.84
CA LEU A 134 -5.46 5.77 -10.15
C LEU A 134 -6.81 6.50 -10.13
N LEU A 135 -7.84 5.86 -9.55
CA LEU A 135 -9.19 6.41 -9.44
C LEU A 135 -9.21 7.73 -8.66
N MET A 136 -8.38 7.86 -7.61
CA MET A 136 -8.20 9.12 -6.87
C MET A 136 -7.78 10.29 -7.76
N MET A 137 -6.97 10.05 -8.79
CA MET A 137 -6.52 11.09 -9.71
C MET A 137 -7.55 11.33 -10.82
N THR A 138 -8.18 10.28 -11.33
CA THR A 138 -9.07 10.37 -12.49
C THR A 138 -10.45 10.94 -12.15
N GLU A 139 -10.97 10.73 -10.94
CA GLU A 139 -12.29 11.23 -10.54
C GLU A 139 -12.29 12.71 -10.14
N LEU A 140 -11.12 13.35 -10.00
CA LEU A 140 -11.01 14.72 -9.49
C LEU A 140 -11.81 15.76 -10.30
N GLY A 141 -11.89 15.60 -11.61
CA GLY A 141 -12.61 16.54 -12.48
C GLY A 141 -12.22 18.00 -12.22
N TYR A 142 -13.21 18.85 -11.95
CA TYR A 142 -13.02 20.27 -11.65
C TYR A 142 -12.42 20.56 -10.27
N GLU A 143 -12.52 19.62 -9.31
CA GLU A 143 -12.02 19.79 -7.94
C GLU A 143 -10.51 19.99 -7.86
N ILE A 144 -9.76 19.66 -8.93
CA ILE A 144 -8.34 19.97 -9.01
C ILE A 144 -8.03 21.46 -8.80
N HIS A 145 -8.96 22.37 -9.11
CA HIS A 145 -8.79 23.80 -8.90
C HIS A 145 -9.06 24.24 -7.44
N LEU A 146 -9.76 23.41 -6.66
CA LEU A 146 -10.16 23.72 -5.29
C LEU A 146 -9.28 23.03 -4.24
N ILE A 147 -8.67 21.90 -4.60
CA ILE A 147 -7.79 21.14 -3.72
C ILE A 147 -6.53 21.95 -3.38
N LYS A 148 -6.30 22.14 -2.07
CA LYS A 148 -5.15 22.85 -1.52
C LYS A 148 -3.97 21.94 -1.18
N LEU A 149 -3.98 20.69 -1.63
CA LEU A 149 -2.91 19.73 -1.38
C LEU A 149 -1.92 19.73 -2.56
N PRO A 150 -0.74 20.34 -2.42
CA PRO A 150 0.27 20.33 -3.48
C PRO A 150 0.79 18.92 -3.71
N GLY A 151 1.09 18.61 -4.97
CA GLY A 151 1.49 17.28 -5.41
C GLY A 151 0.38 16.22 -5.27
N TYR A 152 -0.89 16.61 -5.18
CA TYR A 152 -2.03 15.71 -4.93
C TYR A 152 -1.96 14.36 -5.67
N PRO A 153 -1.66 14.27 -6.98
CA PRO A 153 -1.63 12.99 -7.68
C PRO A 153 -0.62 12.00 -7.09
N PHE A 154 0.58 12.48 -6.72
CA PHE A 154 1.68 11.62 -6.28
C PHE A 154 1.73 11.41 -4.76
N VAL A 155 1.10 12.30 -3.96
CA VAL A 155 1.08 12.17 -2.49
C VAL A 155 0.57 10.79 -2.04
N PRO A 156 -0.58 10.28 -2.53
CA PRO A 156 -1.06 8.95 -2.19
C PRO A 156 -0.11 7.83 -2.61
N LEU A 157 0.58 7.95 -3.75
CA LEU A 157 1.50 6.92 -4.23
C LEU A 157 2.73 6.82 -3.32
N ILE A 158 3.30 7.96 -2.94
CA ILE A 158 4.46 8.02 -2.06
C ILE A 158 4.08 7.53 -0.66
N GLY A 159 2.97 8.04 -0.12
CA GLY A 159 2.45 7.63 1.18
C GLY A 159 2.17 6.13 1.25
N MET A 160 1.51 5.56 0.25
CA MET A 160 1.23 4.12 0.17
C MET A 160 2.48 3.28 0.00
N THR A 161 3.45 3.72 -0.80
CA THR A 161 4.73 3.03 -0.94
C THR A 161 5.46 2.96 0.39
N ALA A 162 5.56 4.08 1.11
CA ALA A 162 6.22 4.15 2.40
C ALA A 162 5.50 3.29 3.46
N LEU A 163 4.16 3.36 3.51
CA LEU A 163 3.32 2.55 4.38
C LEU A 163 3.54 1.05 4.14
N LEU A 164 3.52 0.60 2.88
CA LEU A 164 3.68 -0.82 2.55
C LEU A 164 5.10 -1.32 2.87
N LEU A 165 6.13 -0.51 2.57
CA LEU A 165 7.52 -0.83 2.95
C LEU A 165 7.69 -0.95 4.46
N ALA A 166 7.12 -0.01 5.22
CA ALA A 166 7.17 -0.05 6.67
C ALA A 166 6.45 -1.28 7.21
N PHE A 167 5.26 -1.59 6.67
CA PHE A 167 4.51 -2.77 7.07
C PHE A 167 5.28 -4.06 6.73
N GLU A 168 5.88 -4.18 5.54
CA GLU A 168 6.74 -5.32 5.17
C GLU A 168 7.95 -5.46 6.11
N GLY A 169 8.61 -4.35 6.43
CA GLY A 169 9.72 -4.31 7.39
C GLY A 169 9.30 -4.80 8.78
N TYR A 170 8.14 -4.34 9.27
CA TYR A 170 7.56 -4.79 10.54
C TYR A 170 7.34 -6.30 10.57
N GLN A 171 7.03 -6.93 9.43
CA GLN A 171 6.73 -8.35 9.37
C GLN A 171 7.89 -9.26 9.73
N ARG A 172 9.11 -8.74 9.66
CA ARG A 172 10.34 -9.50 9.93
C ARG A 172 10.59 -9.68 11.43
N PHE A 173 9.90 -8.91 12.28
CA PHE A 173 10.06 -8.96 13.72
C PHE A 173 8.99 -9.85 14.39
N THR A 174 9.47 -10.80 15.21
CA THR A 174 8.63 -11.71 16.00
C THR A 174 8.57 -11.35 17.47
N GLN A 175 9.56 -10.63 17.99
CA GLN A 175 9.62 -10.27 19.41
C GLN A 175 8.80 -9.00 19.72
N PRO A 176 7.98 -8.98 20.79
CA PRO A 176 7.06 -7.87 21.07
C PRO A 176 7.79 -6.55 21.36
N LYS A 177 8.99 -6.59 21.94
CA LYS A 177 9.79 -5.40 22.22
C LYS A 177 10.33 -4.76 20.94
N THR A 178 10.88 -5.55 20.03
CA THR A 178 11.43 -5.03 18.77
C THR A 178 10.34 -4.53 17.85
N GLN A 179 9.17 -5.18 17.86
CA GLN A 179 7.95 -4.70 17.22
C GLN A 179 7.55 -3.30 17.71
N LEU A 180 7.49 -3.09 19.03
CA LEU A 180 7.15 -1.78 19.58
C LEU A 180 8.22 -0.72 19.23
N ILE A 181 9.51 -1.06 19.31
CA ILE A 181 10.59 -0.13 18.94
C ILE A 181 10.46 0.28 17.47
N PHE A 182 10.17 -0.66 16.57
CA PHE A 182 9.97 -0.37 15.16
C PHE A 182 8.73 0.51 14.92
N MET A 183 7.60 0.19 15.55
CA MET A 183 6.39 1.03 15.50
C MET A 183 6.66 2.45 16.00
N GLY A 184 7.40 2.59 17.11
CA GLY A 184 7.79 3.88 17.68
C GLY A 184 8.68 4.67 16.74
N PHE A 185 9.73 4.05 16.22
CA PHE A 185 10.62 4.68 15.25
C PHE A 185 9.87 5.14 13.99
N TRP A 186 9.03 4.27 13.42
CA TRP A 186 8.24 4.58 12.23
C TRP A 186 7.16 5.64 12.50
N THR A 187 6.45 5.62 13.63
CA THR A 187 5.47 6.69 13.93
C THR A 187 6.15 8.03 14.15
N LEU A 188 7.19 8.07 15.00
CA LEU A 188 7.86 9.31 15.37
C LEU A 188 8.52 9.97 14.17
N LEU A 189 9.26 9.21 13.36
CA LEU A 189 9.92 9.77 12.17
C LEU A 189 9.01 9.81 10.95
N GLY A 190 8.15 8.80 10.78
CA GLY A 190 7.29 8.70 9.61
C GLY A 190 6.18 9.73 9.61
N PHE A 191 5.64 10.14 10.77
CA PHE A 191 4.57 11.13 10.81
C PHE A 191 4.94 12.51 10.23
N PRO A 192 6.06 13.16 10.61
CA PRO A 192 6.47 14.40 9.96
C PRO A 192 6.81 14.21 8.47
N LEU A 193 7.25 13.02 8.04
CA LEU A 193 7.64 12.76 6.65
C LEU A 193 6.47 12.39 5.73
N PHE A 194 5.51 11.58 6.21
CA PHE A 194 4.45 10.95 5.43
C PHE A 194 3.04 11.17 5.99
N GLY A 195 2.87 11.99 7.04
CA GLY A 195 1.57 12.41 7.56
C GLY A 195 0.65 11.25 7.96
N ALA A 196 -0.62 11.31 7.54
CA ALA A 196 -1.63 10.29 7.82
C ALA A 196 -1.25 8.90 7.31
N TYR A 197 -0.43 8.78 6.25
CA TYR A 197 0.01 7.48 5.75
C TYR A 197 0.94 6.76 6.75
N ALA A 198 1.70 7.49 7.55
CA ALA A 198 2.49 6.90 8.63
C ALA A 198 1.58 6.28 9.71
N LEU A 199 0.50 6.99 10.08
CA LEU A 199 -0.51 6.52 11.02
C LEU A 199 -1.24 5.29 10.47
N ALA A 200 -1.66 5.33 9.21
CA ALA A 200 -2.29 4.19 8.55
C ALA A 200 -1.36 2.96 8.52
N GLY A 201 -0.06 3.15 8.29
CA GLY A 201 0.93 2.07 8.41
C GLY A 201 1.00 1.47 9.80
N THR A 202 0.91 2.29 10.85
CA THR A 202 0.92 1.79 12.23
C THR A 202 -0.37 1.12 12.65
N LEU A 203 -1.50 1.57 12.12
CA LEU A 203 -2.76 0.85 12.24
C LEU A 203 -2.68 -0.53 11.58
N LEU A 204 -2.02 -0.67 10.43
CA LEU A 204 -1.80 -1.98 9.81
C LEU A 204 -0.87 -2.88 10.64
N MET A 205 0.21 -2.33 11.19
CA MET A 205 1.08 -3.07 12.10
C MET A 205 0.33 -3.53 13.35
N LEU A 206 -0.54 -2.67 13.91
CA LEU A 206 -1.43 -2.98 15.03
C LEU A 206 -2.41 -4.10 14.69
N LEU A 207 -3.06 -4.06 13.53
CA LEU A 207 -3.97 -5.11 13.09
C LEU A 207 -3.27 -6.47 12.99
N ARG A 208 -2.03 -6.48 12.50
CA ARG A 208 -1.20 -7.68 12.53
C ARG A 208 -0.90 -8.13 13.96
N THR A 209 -0.64 -7.21 14.89
CA THR A 209 -0.37 -7.56 16.29
C THR A 209 -1.61 -8.07 17.01
N VAL A 210 -2.78 -7.48 16.77
CA VAL A 210 -4.09 -8.00 17.22
C VAL A 210 -4.24 -9.44 16.78
N ARG A 211 -3.91 -9.72 15.52
CA ARG A 211 -4.00 -11.06 14.98
C ARG A 211 -3.00 -12.05 15.60
N GLN A 212 -1.76 -11.63 15.84
CA GLN A 212 -0.78 -12.43 16.60
C GLN A 212 -1.31 -12.70 18.02
N THR A 213 -1.93 -11.70 18.64
CA THR A 213 -2.56 -11.80 19.96
C THR A 213 -3.70 -12.83 19.99
N LEU A 214 -4.52 -12.91 18.94
CA LEU A 214 -5.57 -13.93 18.81
C LEU A 214 -4.98 -15.35 18.70
N SER A 215 -3.78 -15.52 18.14
CA SER A 215 -3.13 -16.82 17.98
C SER A 215 -2.29 -17.26 19.18
N GLU A 216 -1.61 -16.33 19.87
CA GLU A 216 -0.60 -16.62 20.90
C GLU A 216 -1.07 -16.22 22.31
N GLY A 217 -2.20 -15.51 22.41
CA GLY A 217 -2.78 -15.03 23.65
C GLY A 217 -2.34 -13.61 24.04
N PHE A 218 -3.20 -12.93 24.82
CA PHE A 218 -3.04 -11.52 25.20
C PHE A 218 -1.74 -11.21 25.96
N LYS A 219 -1.31 -12.13 26.84
CA LYS A 219 -0.14 -11.92 27.70
C LYS A 219 1.18 -11.76 26.92
N HIS A 220 1.28 -12.29 25.71
CA HIS A 220 2.49 -12.17 24.91
C HIS A 220 2.59 -10.81 24.20
N ASN A 221 1.46 -10.30 23.70
CA ASN A 221 1.41 -9.20 22.73
C ASN A 221 0.75 -7.92 23.26
N TRP A 222 0.46 -7.82 24.56
CA TRP A 222 -0.15 -6.63 25.17
C TRP A 222 0.72 -5.37 25.02
N LEU A 223 2.05 -5.51 25.09
CA LEU A 223 2.99 -4.39 25.05
C LEU A 223 2.96 -3.66 23.69
N PRO A 224 3.19 -4.31 22.53
CA PRO A 224 3.10 -3.62 21.24
C PRO A 224 1.67 -3.17 20.91
N LEU A 225 0.63 -3.85 21.40
CA LEU A 225 -0.76 -3.44 21.19
C LEU A 225 -1.08 -2.11 21.88
N THR A 226 -0.81 -2.02 23.18
CA THR A 226 -1.07 -0.81 23.97
C THR A 226 -0.14 0.33 23.57
N GLY A 227 1.14 0.03 23.37
CA GLY A 227 2.13 1.00 22.91
C GLY A 227 1.80 1.55 21.52
N GLY A 228 1.39 0.71 20.56
CA GLY A 228 1.00 1.16 19.23
C GLY A 228 -0.24 2.07 19.25
N LEU A 229 -1.27 1.75 20.06
CA LEU A 229 -2.44 2.63 20.24
C LEU A 229 -2.03 3.99 20.83
N MET A 230 -1.17 3.99 21.84
CA MET A 230 -0.62 5.21 22.41
C MET A 230 0.18 6.02 21.39
N LEU A 231 0.92 5.38 20.49
CA LEU A 231 1.68 6.08 19.44
C LEU A 231 0.76 6.73 18.40
N VAL A 232 -0.29 6.04 17.94
CA VAL A 232 -1.25 6.58 16.96
C VAL A 232 -1.94 7.85 17.48
N VAL A 233 -2.30 7.86 18.76
CA VAL A 233 -2.96 9.03 19.37
C VAL A 233 -1.92 10.07 19.82
N GLY A 234 -0.86 9.62 20.48
CA GLY A 234 0.11 10.45 21.17
C GLY A 234 1.09 11.17 20.24
N VAL A 235 1.58 10.52 19.17
CA VAL A 235 2.58 11.15 18.29
C VAL A 235 2.02 12.39 17.58
N PRO A 236 0.84 12.34 16.91
CA PRO A 236 0.25 13.55 16.34
C PRO A 236 -0.03 14.63 17.39
N TYR A 237 -0.48 14.24 18.59
CA TYR A 237 -0.73 15.19 19.67
C TYR A 237 0.55 15.89 20.16
N LEU A 238 1.66 15.16 20.31
CA LEU A 238 2.96 15.71 20.69
C LEU A 238 3.49 16.66 19.62
N TYR A 239 3.43 16.26 18.35
CA TYR A 239 3.85 17.09 17.23
C TYR A 239 3.00 18.35 17.10
N TYR A 240 1.68 18.25 17.29
CA TYR A 240 0.77 19.40 17.33
C TYR A 240 1.11 20.37 18.48
N ARG A 241 1.42 19.84 19.67
CA ARG A 241 1.66 20.69 20.84
C ARG A 241 3.02 21.38 20.82
N PHE A 242 4.06 20.70 20.33
CA PHE A 242 5.45 21.12 20.54
C PHE A 242 6.20 21.51 19.27
N VAL A 243 5.77 21.08 18.09
CA VAL A 243 6.54 21.27 16.84
C VAL A 243 5.77 22.14 15.86
N PHE A 244 4.54 21.75 15.54
CA PHE A 244 3.75 22.37 14.50
C PHE A 244 2.67 23.25 15.15
N GLY A 245 2.89 24.56 15.18
CA GLY A 245 1.97 25.55 15.75
C GLY A 245 0.68 25.77 14.95
N LEU A 246 0.05 24.70 14.46
CA LEU A 246 -1.16 24.75 13.65
C LEU A 246 -2.42 24.91 14.53
N PRO A 247 -3.48 25.55 14.03
CA PRO A 247 -4.65 25.90 14.85
C PRO A 247 -5.60 24.74 15.13
N CYS A 248 -5.61 23.66 14.33
CA CYS A 248 -6.64 22.62 14.40
C CYS A 248 -6.06 21.20 14.50
N LEU A 249 -6.36 20.52 15.61
CA LEU A 249 -5.87 19.16 15.89
C LEU A 249 -6.44 18.10 14.93
N SER A 250 -7.72 18.17 14.57
CA SER A 250 -8.35 17.16 13.71
C SER A 250 -7.71 17.08 12.32
N ARG A 251 -7.36 18.24 11.75
CA ARG A 251 -6.64 18.34 10.46
C ARG A 251 -5.23 17.75 10.51
N PHE A 252 -4.68 17.62 11.70
CA PHE A 252 -3.34 17.09 11.92
C PHE A 252 -3.30 15.56 11.74
N TYR A 253 -4.34 14.86 12.23
CA TYR A 253 -4.51 13.42 12.01
C TYR A 253 -4.81 13.06 10.54
N LEU A 254 -5.44 13.97 9.81
CA LEU A 254 -5.77 13.84 8.39
C LEU A 254 -4.73 14.49 7.46
N SER A 255 -3.53 14.74 7.96
CA SER A 255 -2.45 15.35 7.16
C SER A 255 -2.16 14.54 5.90
N LEU A 256 -2.06 15.23 4.75
CA LEU A 256 -1.92 14.66 3.40
C LEU A 256 -3.16 13.93 2.83
N LEU A 257 -4.30 13.95 3.52
CA LEU A 257 -5.58 13.61 2.91
C LEU A 257 -6.24 14.88 2.37
N PRO A 258 -6.98 14.79 1.26
CA PRO A 258 -7.75 15.90 0.73
C PRO A 258 -8.91 16.27 1.67
N ASP A 259 -9.31 17.55 1.63
CA ASP A 259 -10.41 18.10 2.42
C ASP A 259 -11.68 18.17 1.54
N PHE A 260 -12.30 17.01 1.26
CA PHE A 260 -13.60 16.97 0.58
C PHE A 260 -14.71 17.12 1.62
N VAL A 261 -15.17 18.35 1.82
CA VAL A 261 -16.16 18.71 2.85
C VAL A 261 -17.58 18.76 2.27
N ASP A 262 -17.71 19.12 1.00
CA ASP A 262 -19.00 19.37 0.37
C ASP A 262 -19.69 18.07 -0.01
N LYS A 263 -21.03 18.02 0.13
CA LYS A 263 -21.84 16.83 -0.14
C LYS A 263 -21.62 16.26 -1.55
N GLU A 264 -21.42 17.13 -2.52
CA GLU A 264 -21.19 16.76 -3.93
C GLU A 264 -19.81 16.09 -4.12
N THR A 265 -18.83 16.46 -3.30
CA THR A 265 -17.46 15.93 -3.34
C THR A 265 -17.25 14.67 -2.49
N LEU A 266 -18.26 14.25 -1.70
CA LEU A 266 -18.15 13.06 -0.85
C LEU A 266 -17.85 11.78 -1.64
N VAL A 267 -18.28 11.69 -2.90
CA VAL A 267 -17.98 10.55 -3.77
C VAL A 267 -16.47 10.38 -4.01
N LEU A 268 -15.69 11.47 -3.91
CA LEU A 268 -14.23 11.45 -4.07
C LEU A 268 -13.50 10.76 -2.91
N TRP A 269 -14.19 10.50 -1.79
CA TRP A 269 -13.67 9.63 -0.73
C TRP A 269 -13.74 8.14 -1.09
N LEU A 270 -14.55 7.74 -2.08
CA LEU A 270 -14.75 6.33 -2.44
C LEU A 270 -13.44 5.57 -2.67
N PRO A 271 -12.46 6.08 -3.43
CA PRO A 271 -11.20 5.37 -3.65
C PRO A 271 -10.39 5.17 -2.35
N TYR A 272 -10.46 6.13 -1.42
CA TYR A 272 -9.80 6.02 -0.11
C TYR A 272 -10.46 4.94 0.75
N VAL A 273 -11.79 4.85 0.72
CA VAL A 273 -12.56 3.81 1.42
C VAL A 273 -12.27 2.43 0.83
N LEU A 274 -12.21 2.31 -0.51
CA LEU A 274 -11.84 1.06 -1.19
C LEU A 274 -10.43 0.60 -0.81
N LEU A 275 -9.48 1.54 -0.78
CA LEU A 275 -8.10 1.28 -0.38
C LEU A 275 -8.01 0.81 1.07
N ALA A 276 -8.66 1.52 2.00
CA ALA A 276 -8.72 1.13 3.40
C ALA A 276 -9.38 -0.24 3.59
N GLY A 277 -10.52 -0.48 2.93
CA GLY A 277 -11.22 -1.77 2.96
C GLY A 277 -10.36 -2.92 2.44
N PHE A 278 -9.62 -2.71 1.35
CA PHE A 278 -8.66 -3.70 0.85
C PHE A 278 -7.56 -4.00 1.88
N LEU A 279 -6.93 -2.97 2.44
CA LEU A 279 -5.84 -3.16 3.40
C LEU A 279 -6.31 -3.88 4.67
N LEU A 280 -7.49 -3.53 5.18
CA LEU A 280 -8.14 -4.20 6.32
C LEU A 280 -8.41 -5.67 6.02
N THR A 281 -9.10 -5.95 4.92
CA THR A 281 -9.46 -7.33 4.53
C THR A 281 -8.23 -8.19 4.25
N ALA A 282 -7.23 -7.67 3.54
CA ALA A 282 -5.98 -8.37 3.27
C ALA A 282 -5.20 -8.68 4.56
N SER A 283 -5.16 -7.75 5.52
CA SER A 283 -4.48 -7.97 6.80
C SER A 283 -5.13 -9.06 7.66
N LEU A 284 -6.46 -9.15 7.61
CA LEU A 284 -7.25 -10.10 8.41
C LEU A 284 -7.38 -11.47 7.75
N ALA A 285 -7.60 -11.53 6.43
CA ALA A 285 -7.96 -12.76 5.73
C ALA A 285 -6.77 -13.70 5.45
N ILE A 286 -5.54 -13.18 5.32
CA ILE A 286 -4.44 -13.98 4.78
C ILE A 286 -3.70 -14.72 5.88
N THR A 287 -4.09 -15.97 6.15
CA THR A 287 -3.35 -16.95 6.97
C THR A 287 -1.95 -17.20 6.40
N PRO A 288 -0.84 -16.90 7.13
CA PRO A 288 0.42 -17.54 6.82
C PRO A 288 0.19 -19.01 7.13
N ASP A 289 0.06 -19.78 6.07
CA ASP A 289 -0.20 -21.21 6.13
C ASP A 289 0.97 -21.87 6.87
N LYS A 290 0.75 -22.28 8.12
CA LYS A 290 1.78 -22.96 8.95
C LYS A 290 2.25 -24.27 8.30
N HIS A 291 1.54 -24.78 7.29
CA HIS A 291 1.86 -26.04 6.63
C HIS A 291 2.70 -25.93 5.33
N ALA A 292 2.95 -24.73 4.81
CA ALA A 292 3.71 -24.59 3.56
C ALA A 292 5.23 -24.85 3.71
N TRP A 293 5.75 -24.97 4.93
CA TRP A 293 7.17 -25.21 5.19
C TRP A 293 7.59 -26.69 5.13
N LYS A 294 6.64 -27.64 5.02
CA LYS A 294 6.96 -29.08 5.12
C LYS A 294 7.17 -29.82 3.80
N ASN A 295 6.92 -29.17 2.65
CA ASN A 295 6.85 -29.88 1.36
C ASN A 295 7.88 -29.43 0.31
N ASN A 296 8.91 -28.67 0.67
CA ASN A 296 10.03 -28.37 -0.23
C ASN A 296 11.36 -28.79 0.41
N HIS A 297 11.53 -30.10 0.55
CA HIS A 297 12.84 -30.77 0.52
C HIS A 297 12.73 -31.95 -0.45
#